data_AF-A0A847N0E5-F1
#
_entry.id   AF-A0A847N0E5-F1
#
_cell.length_a   1.000
_cell.length_b   1.000
_cell.length_c   1.000
_cell.angle_alpha   90.00
_cell.angle_beta   90.00
_cell.angle_gamma   90.00
#
_symmetry.space_group_name_H-M   'P 1'
#
loop_
_entity.id
_entity.type
_entity.pdbx_description
1 polymer ?
#
loop_
_entity_poly.entity_id
_entity_poly.type
_entity_poly.pdbx_seq_one_letter_code
_entity_poly.pdbx_strand_id
1 'polypeptide(L)'
;MPSRLPILLFASLLLTFVLSKVLLSLVGRSSVAIKPELRSVHASKAGTPVVGGIAFVMGAFLVSLADPELASPMVLYPVFGLLLFALVGFLDDHLKRTSYNGDGLPSLLKLALQVQAALLLLIILKQHGLIDTTLDLGFASLPLGPAYYLFALLYILYFVNAINIIDGLDALAAGS
;
A
#
# COMPACT_ATOMS: atom_id res chain seq x y z
N MET A 1 2.47 0.26 -25.58
CA MET A 1 1.56 0.62 -24.47
C MET A 1 0.10 0.16 -24.59
N PRO A 2 -0.88 0.81 -25.28
CA PRO A 2 -2.32 0.55 -25.03
C PRO A 2 -2.81 -0.85 -25.41
N SER A 3 -2.23 -1.48 -26.43
CA SER A 3 -2.62 -2.82 -26.88
C SER A 3 -2.20 -3.96 -25.94
N ARG A 4 -1.20 -3.72 -25.06
CA ARG A 4 -0.67 -4.73 -24.12
C ARG A 4 -1.15 -4.53 -22.68
N LEU A 5 -1.72 -3.36 -22.36
CA LEU A 5 -2.28 -3.07 -21.03
C LEU A 5 -3.28 -4.14 -20.56
N PRO A 6 -4.23 -4.64 -21.38
CA PRO A 6 -5.15 -5.69 -20.93
C PRO A 6 -4.42 -6.98 -20.55
N ILE A 7 -3.35 -7.33 -21.27
CA ILE A 7 -2.53 -8.51 -21.01
C ILE A 7 -1.77 -8.34 -19.70
N LEU A 8 -1.17 -7.17 -19.46
CA LEU A 8 -0.44 -6.88 -18.22
C LEU A 8 -1.35 -6.84 -17.00
N LEU A 9 -2.57 -6.29 -17.14
CA LEU A 9 -3.59 -6.31 -16.09
C LEU A 9 -4.06 -7.73 -15.77
N PHE A 10 -4.30 -8.54 -16.81
CA PHE A 10 -4.68 -9.94 -16.60
C PHE A 10 -3.54 -10.74 -15.96
N ALA A 11 -2.29 -10.51 -16.40
CA ALA A 11 -1.11 -11.13 -15.82
C ALA A 11 -0.92 -10.75 -14.34
N SER A 12 -1.11 -9.48 -13.98
CA SER A 12 -0.98 -9.02 -12.58
C SER A 12 -2.09 -9.56 -11.70
N LEU A 13 -3.32 -9.68 -12.22
CA LEU A 13 -4.44 -10.30 -11.53
C LEU A 13 -4.19 -11.79 -11.29
N LEU A 14 -3.75 -12.53 -12.32
CA LEU A 14 -3.44 -13.95 -12.21
C LEU A 14 -2.29 -14.19 -11.23
N LEU A 15 -1.24 -13.39 -11.32
CA LEU A 15 -0.10 -13.48 -10.41
C LEU A 15 -0.50 -13.16 -8.98
N THR A 16 -1.31 -12.13 -8.75
CA THR A 16 -1.88 -11.80 -7.44
C THR A 16 -2.69 -12.96 -6.88
N PHE A 17 -3.52 -13.61 -7.69
CA PHE A 17 -4.32 -14.77 -7.28
C PHE A 17 -3.44 -15.95 -6.87
N VAL A 18 -2.43 -16.29 -7.68
CA VAL A 18 -1.48 -17.38 -7.37
C VAL A 18 -0.68 -17.07 -6.12
N LEU A 19 -0.11 -15.86 -6.00
CA LEU A 19 0.63 -15.43 -4.83
C LEU A 19 -0.23 -15.45 -3.57
N SER A 20 -1.50 -15.03 -3.67
CA SER A 20 -2.44 -15.09 -2.55
C SER A 20 -2.63 -16.52 -2.07
N LYS A 21 -2.81 -17.50 -2.98
CA LYS A 21 -2.95 -18.92 -2.61
C LYS A 21 -1.68 -19.46 -1.95
N VAL A 22 -0.51 -19.14 -2.50
CA VAL A 22 0.78 -19.55 -1.93
C VAL A 22 0.97 -18.96 -0.54
N LEU A 23 0.80 -17.65 -0.38
CA LEU A 23 0.94 -16.96 0.91
C LEU A 23 -0.07 -17.47 1.94
N LEU A 24 -1.31 -17.74 1.56
CA LEU A 24 -2.30 -18.38 2.44
C LEU A 24 -1.84 -19.77 2.90
N SER A 25 -1.26 -20.58 2.00
CA SER A 25 -0.76 -21.90 2.35
C SER A 25 0.44 -21.87 3.32
N LEU A 26 1.27 -20.82 3.23
CA LEU A 26 2.43 -20.61 4.10
C LEU A 26 2.04 -20.07 5.48
N VAL A 27 1.04 -19.19 5.55
CA VAL A 27 0.62 -18.53 6.79
C VAL A 27 -0.36 -19.39 7.61
N GLY A 28 -1.06 -20.34 6.98
CA GLY A 28 -1.99 -21.24 7.68
C GLY A 28 -3.29 -20.55 8.12
N ARG A 29 -3.99 -21.09 9.13
CA ARG A 29 -5.20 -20.46 9.70
C ARG A 29 -4.82 -19.44 10.78
N SER A 30 -5.45 -18.27 10.75
CA SER A 30 -5.19 -17.20 11.72
C SER A 30 -6.26 -17.19 12.81
N SER A 31 -5.88 -17.31 14.08
CA SER A 31 -6.74 -16.98 15.23
C SER A 31 -6.82 -15.46 15.39
N VAL A 32 -7.79 -14.83 14.72
CA VAL A 32 -7.99 -13.37 14.83
C VAL A 32 -8.57 -13.06 16.21
N ALA A 33 -7.83 -12.32 17.04
CA ALA A 33 -8.39 -11.69 18.24
C ALA A 33 -9.31 -10.54 17.80
N ILE A 34 -10.62 -10.79 17.74
CA ILE A 34 -11.60 -9.76 17.40
C ILE A 34 -11.99 -9.01 18.67
N LYS A 35 -11.80 -7.69 18.68
CA LYS A 35 -12.23 -6.82 19.78
C LYS A 35 -13.72 -7.06 20.10
N PRO A 36 -14.13 -7.09 21.37
CA PRO A 36 -15.50 -7.42 21.76
C PRO A 36 -16.57 -6.62 21.01
N GLU A 37 -16.32 -5.32 20.82
CA GLU A 37 -17.19 -4.38 20.10
C GLU A 37 -17.34 -4.65 18.59
N LEU A 38 -16.42 -5.40 17.97
CA LEU A 38 -16.42 -5.68 16.51
C LEU A 38 -16.84 -7.13 16.18
N ARG A 39 -17.14 -7.96 17.19
CA ARG A 39 -17.46 -9.38 17.01
C ARG A 39 -18.71 -9.63 16.17
N SER A 40 -19.75 -8.79 16.28
CA SER A 40 -21.00 -8.99 15.54
C SER A 40 -20.84 -8.82 14.02
N VAL A 41 -19.91 -7.95 13.58
CA VAL A 41 -19.69 -7.63 12.15
C VAL A 41 -18.55 -8.45 11.55
N HIS A 42 -17.50 -8.74 12.33
CA HIS A 42 -16.27 -9.37 11.83
C HIS A 42 -16.15 -10.87 12.14
N ALA A 43 -17.12 -11.50 12.81
CA ALA A 43 -17.08 -12.92 13.15
C ALA A 43 -16.92 -13.85 11.94
N SER A 44 -17.47 -13.49 10.77
CA SER A 44 -17.36 -14.27 9.53
C SER A 44 -15.97 -14.24 8.90
N LYS A 45 -15.15 -13.22 9.22
CA LYS A 45 -13.75 -13.08 8.77
C LYS A 45 -12.75 -13.72 9.75
N ALA A 46 -13.21 -14.31 10.85
CA ALA A 46 -12.37 -15.04 11.79
C ALA A 46 -11.75 -16.27 11.10
N GLY A 47 -10.43 -16.37 11.07
CA GLY A 47 -9.72 -17.55 10.53
C GLY A 47 -8.83 -17.29 9.32
N THR A 48 -9.08 -16.22 8.55
CA THR A 48 -8.38 -15.96 7.28
C THR A 48 -7.22 -14.98 7.47
N PRO A 49 -5.98 -15.34 7.12
CA PRO A 49 -4.85 -14.41 7.13
C PRO A 49 -5.04 -13.27 6.12
N VAL A 50 -4.75 -12.03 6.50
CA VAL A 50 -4.61 -10.93 5.52
C VAL A 50 -3.27 -11.12 4.81
N VAL A 51 -3.35 -11.60 3.58
CA VAL A 51 -2.22 -11.68 2.63
C VAL A 51 -2.53 -11.00 1.30
N GLY A 52 -3.78 -10.58 1.07
CA GLY A 52 -4.24 -10.04 -0.21
C GLY A 52 -3.52 -8.76 -0.62
N GLY A 53 -3.32 -7.82 0.33
CA GLY A 53 -2.62 -6.57 0.05
C GLY A 53 -1.16 -6.77 -0.38
N ILE A 54 -0.40 -7.61 0.34
CA ILE A 54 0.97 -7.96 -0.06
C ILE A 54 0.98 -8.69 -1.40
N ALA A 55 0.10 -9.67 -1.59
CA ALA A 55 0.03 -10.43 -2.84
C ALA A 55 -0.25 -9.51 -4.04
N PHE A 56 -1.12 -8.51 -3.87
CA PHE A 56 -1.45 -7.52 -4.88
C PHE A 56 -0.25 -6.65 -5.24
N VAL A 57 0.42 -6.07 -4.24
CA VAL A 57 1.58 -5.19 -4.50
C VAL A 57 2.75 -5.99 -5.07
N MET A 58 2.97 -7.23 -4.60
CA MET A 58 3.98 -8.13 -5.17
C MET A 58 3.65 -8.51 -6.62
N GLY A 59 2.38 -8.79 -6.93
CA GLY A 59 1.94 -9.07 -8.30
C GLY A 59 2.17 -7.88 -9.23
N ALA A 60 1.79 -6.68 -8.79
CA ALA A 60 2.04 -5.44 -9.53
C ALA A 60 3.54 -5.19 -9.75
N PHE A 61 4.38 -5.38 -8.72
CA PHE A 61 5.82 -5.18 -8.81
C PHE A 61 6.48 -6.16 -9.79
N LEU A 62 6.17 -7.45 -9.69
CA LEU A 62 6.76 -8.47 -10.55
C LEU A 62 6.35 -8.30 -12.02
N VAL A 63 5.10 -7.91 -12.30
CA VAL A 63 4.65 -7.63 -13.67
C VAL A 63 5.31 -6.36 -14.21
N SER A 64 5.41 -5.29 -13.41
CA SER A 64 6.11 -4.07 -13.82
C SER A 64 7.59 -4.33 -14.10
N LEU A 65 8.24 -5.24 -13.36
CA LEU A 65 9.63 -5.61 -13.60
C LEU A 65 9.82 -6.48 -14.86
N ALA A 66 8.82 -7.32 -15.18
CA ALA A 66 8.87 -8.22 -16.33
C ALA A 66 8.62 -7.53 -17.67
N ASP A 67 7.97 -6.37 -17.68
CA ASP A 67 7.72 -5.57 -18.88
C ASP A 67 8.75 -4.43 -19.00
N PRO A 68 9.57 -4.38 -20.07
CA PRO A 68 10.59 -3.34 -20.24
C PRO A 68 10.06 -1.91 -20.31
N GLU A 69 8.82 -1.69 -20.76
CA GLU A 69 8.19 -0.37 -20.78
C GLU A 69 7.79 0.07 -19.35
N LEU A 70 7.39 -0.87 -18.50
CA LEU A 70 7.06 -0.63 -17.09
C LEU A 70 8.27 -0.69 -16.15
N ALA A 71 9.40 -1.23 -16.58
CA ALA A 71 10.64 -1.28 -15.82
C ALA A 71 11.36 0.09 -15.75
N SER A 72 10.70 1.18 -16.14
CA SER A 72 11.24 2.52 -16.03
C SER A 72 11.28 3.01 -14.57
N PRO A 73 12.26 3.83 -14.17
CA PRO A 73 12.32 4.43 -12.83
C PRO A 73 11.04 5.18 -12.42
N MET A 74 10.36 5.79 -13.41
CA MET A 74 9.09 6.50 -13.23
C MET A 74 7.97 5.60 -12.69
N VAL A 75 7.99 4.30 -13.02
CA VAL A 75 6.99 3.32 -12.57
C VAL A 75 7.51 2.49 -11.40
N LEU A 76 8.76 2.01 -11.47
CA LEU A 76 9.31 1.11 -10.46
C LEU A 76 9.46 1.77 -9.08
N TYR A 77 9.81 3.06 -9.00
CA TYR A 77 9.98 3.72 -7.69
C TYR A 77 8.65 3.95 -6.97
N PRO A 78 7.56 4.42 -7.61
CA PRO A 78 6.24 4.42 -6.98
C PRO A 78 5.78 3.03 -6.54
N VAL A 79 6.00 1.98 -7.34
CA VAL A 79 5.62 0.61 -6.96
C VAL A 79 6.48 0.09 -5.80
N PHE A 80 7.75 0.45 -5.74
CA PHE A 80 8.59 0.22 -4.57
C PHE A 80 8.05 0.96 -3.33
N GLY A 81 7.59 2.20 -3.49
CA GLY A 81 6.88 2.93 -2.45
C GLY A 81 5.66 2.18 -1.93
N LEU A 82 4.83 1.62 -2.83
CA LEU A 82 3.70 0.77 -2.45
C LEU A 82 4.15 -0.44 -1.60
N LEU A 83 5.28 -1.09 -1.95
CA LEU A 83 5.83 -2.19 -1.15
C LEU A 83 6.22 -1.74 0.26
N LEU A 84 6.85 -0.58 0.42
CA LEU A 84 7.20 -0.03 1.73
C LEU A 84 5.96 0.20 2.59
N PHE A 85 4.92 0.84 2.04
CA PHE A 85 3.68 1.09 2.78
C PHE A 85 2.89 -0.21 3.06
N ALA A 86 2.89 -1.16 2.12
CA ALA A 86 2.30 -2.48 2.32
C ALA A 86 3.01 -3.23 3.46
N LEU A 87 4.33 -3.12 3.59
CA LEU A 87 5.08 -3.70 4.70
C LEU A 87 4.69 -3.06 6.04
N VAL A 88 4.57 -1.73 6.11
CA VAL A 88 4.11 -1.04 7.33
C VAL A 88 2.69 -1.49 7.72
N GLY A 89 1.77 -1.58 6.75
CA GLY A 89 0.42 -2.09 6.97
C GLY A 89 0.40 -3.55 7.43
N PHE A 90 1.24 -4.40 6.83
CA PHE A 90 1.37 -5.79 7.25
C PHE A 90 1.90 -5.95 8.67
N LEU A 91 2.90 -5.15 9.07
CA LEU A 91 3.41 -5.15 10.44
C LEU A 91 2.32 -4.73 11.44
N ASP A 92 1.55 -3.68 11.12
CA ASP A 92 0.41 -3.24 11.92
C ASP A 92 -0.63 -4.36 12.08
N ASP A 93 -1.04 -4.99 10.98
CA ASP A 93 -2.05 -6.05 10.99
C ASP A 93 -1.56 -7.35 11.62
N HIS A 94 -0.27 -7.65 11.51
CA HIS A 94 0.34 -8.79 12.20
C HIS A 94 0.27 -8.58 13.71
N LEU A 95 0.65 -7.40 14.21
CA LEU A 95 0.60 -7.09 15.63
C LEU A 95 -0.83 -7.08 16.19
N LYS A 96 -1.81 -6.56 15.44
CA LYS A 96 -3.24 -6.65 15.82
C LYS A 96 -3.68 -8.08 16.06
N ARG A 97 -3.11 -9.07 15.35
CA ARG A 97 -3.44 -10.48 15.52
C ARG A 97 -2.76 -11.13 16.71
N THR A 98 -1.49 -10.79 16.94
CA THR A 98 -0.69 -11.42 18.00
C THR A 98 -0.88 -10.75 19.35
N SER A 99 -1.37 -9.50 19.37
CA SER A 99 -1.61 -8.74 20.59
C SER A 99 -2.84 -9.22 21.33
N TYR A 100 -2.71 -9.39 22.65
CA TYR A 100 -3.80 -9.82 23.54
C TYR A 100 -5.02 -8.88 23.48
N ASN A 101 -4.78 -7.58 23.29
CA ASN A 101 -5.84 -6.56 23.24
C ASN A 101 -6.34 -6.28 21.80
N GLY A 102 -5.79 -6.95 20.79
CA GLY A 102 -6.11 -6.67 19.39
C GLY A 102 -5.54 -5.34 18.86
N ASP A 103 -4.54 -4.78 19.55
CA ASP A 103 -3.91 -3.51 19.16
C ASP A 103 -2.78 -3.75 18.17
N GLY A 104 -2.67 -2.84 17.19
CA GLY A 104 -1.60 -2.83 16.20
C GLY A 104 -0.33 -2.14 16.67
N LEU A 105 0.39 -1.55 15.73
CA LEU A 105 1.52 -0.68 16.06
C LEU A 105 1.03 0.50 16.90
N PRO A 106 1.80 0.94 17.91
CA PRO A 106 1.55 2.22 18.57
C PRO A 106 1.45 3.33 17.53
N SER A 107 0.45 4.21 17.65
CA SER A 107 0.14 5.22 16.61
C SER A 107 1.35 6.08 16.22
N LEU A 108 2.18 6.45 17.20
CA LEU A 108 3.42 7.20 16.95
C LEU A 108 4.47 6.39 16.19
N LEU A 109 4.61 5.09 16.49
CA LEU A 109 5.53 4.22 15.77
C LEU A 109 5.04 3.98 14.34
N LYS A 110 3.74 3.75 14.14
CA LYS A 110 3.13 3.60 12.82
C LYS A 110 3.38 4.85 11.97
N LEU A 111 3.12 6.03 12.53
CA LEU A 111 3.37 7.31 11.87
C LEU A 111 4.86 7.50 11.54
N ALA A 112 5.76 7.18 12.49
CA ALA A 112 7.21 7.28 12.25
C ALA A 112 7.68 6.37 11.11
N LEU A 113 7.14 5.16 10.99
CA LEU A 113 7.45 4.24 9.88
C LEU A 113 6.91 4.77 8.55
N GLN A 114 5.69 5.30 8.53
CA GLN A 114 5.10 5.93 7.34
C GLN A 114 5.90 7.16 6.88
N VAL A 115 6.36 8.00 7.82
CA VAL A 115 7.22 9.16 7.54
C VAL A 115 8.54 8.71 6.93
N GLN A 116 9.19 7.69 7.50
CA GLN A 116 10.43 7.14 6.96
C GLN A 116 10.25 6.57 5.54
N ALA A 117 9.17 5.83 5.30
CA ALA A 117 8.84 5.30 3.97
C ALA A 117 8.60 6.41 2.95
N ALA A 118 7.82 7.43 3.31
CA ALA A 118 7.54 8.58 2.45
C ALA A 118 8.81 9.38 2.13
N LEU A 119 9.65 9.66 3.14
CA LEU A 119 10.91 10.38 2.95
C LEU A 119 11.86 9.59 2.05
N LEU A 120 12.00 8.28 2.26
CA LEU A 120 12.83 7.43 1.41
C LEU A 120 12.37 7.49 -0.05
N LEU A 121 11.05 7.36 -0.29
CA LEU A 121 10.48 7.48 -1.64
C LEU A 121 10.78 8.86 -2.27
N LEU A 122 10.53 9.95 -1.54
CA LEU A 122 10.76 11.31 -2.04
C LEU A 122 12.25 11.58 -2.33
N ILE A 123 13.16 11.05 -1.50
CA ILE A 123 14.61 11.15 -1.72
C ILE A 123 15.01 10.41 -3.00
N ILE A 124 14.53 9.17 -3.18
CA ILE A 124 14.83 8.37 -4.38
C ILE A 124 14.33 9.09 -5.64
N LEU A 125 13.08 9.56 -5.63
CA LEU A 125 12.49 10.26 -6.77
C LEU A 125 13.21 11.58 -7.08
N LYS A 126 13.59 12.34 -6.05
CA LYS A 126 14.38 13.57 -6.19
C LYS A 126 15.74 13.31 -6.83
N GLN A 127 16.48 12.31 -6.34
CA GLN A 127 17.83 11.99 -6.84
C GLN A 127 17.83 11.58 -8.31
N HIS A 128 16.73 11.02 -8.79
CA HIS A 128 16.55 10.63 -10.20
C HIS A 128 15.88 11.70 -11.06
N GLY A 129 15.60 12.89 -10.53
CA GLY A 129 14.99 13.98 -11.28
C GLY A 129 13.54 13.69 -11.71
N LEU A 130 12.82 12.86 -10.97
CA LEU A 130 11.45 12.41 -11.31
C LEU A 130 10.35 13.24 -10.62
N ILE A 131 10.73 14.32 -9.94
CA ILE A 131 9.78 15.22 -9.26
C ILE A 131 9.83 16.58 -9.95
N ASP A 132 8.70 16.99 -10.52
CA ASP A 132 8.41 18.40 -10.78
C ASP A 132 7.86 19.02 -9.49
N THR A 133 8.47 20.11 -9.05
CA THR A 133 8.05 20.84 -7.84
C THR A 133 6.92 21.84 -8.09
N THR A 134 6.32 21.80 -9.27
CA THR A 134 5.14 22.59 -9.64
C THR A 134 3.88 21.79 -9.34
N LEU A 135 2.97 22.37 -8.57
CA LEU A 135 1.67 21.80 -8.31
C LEU A 135 0.71 22.22 -9.43
N ASP A 136 0.23 21.26 -10.21
CA ASP A 136 -0.82 21.48 -11.20
C ASP A 136 -2.20 21.37 -10.54
N LEU A 137 -2.99 22.46 -10.62
CA LEU A 137 -4.35 22.55 -10.11
C LEU A 137 -5.40 22.31 -11.22
N GLY A 138 -4.97 22.02 -12.45
CA GLY A 138 -5.82 21.84 -13.63
C GLY A 138 -6.31 23.14 -14.28
N PHE A 139 -6.37 24.25 -13.53
CA PHE A 139 -6.64 25.60 -14.04
C PHE A 139 -5.47 26.58 -13.83
N ALA A 140 -4.49 26.21 -13.01
CA ALA A 140 -3.30 27.00 -12.72
C ALA A 140 -2.15 26.08 -12.31
N SER A 141 -0.92 26.52 -12.58
CA SER A 141 0.30 25.84 -12.12
C SER A 141 0.96 26.69 -11.05
N LEU A 142 1.16 26.11 -9.86
CA LEU A 142 1.74 26.78 -8.71
C LEU A 142 3.16 26.24 -8.45
N PRO A 143 4.23 26.99 -8.74
CA PRO A 143 5.59 26.55 -8.47
C PRO A 143 5.87 26.60 -6.96
N LEU A 144 5.89 25.44 -6.30
CA LEU A 144 6.14 25.34 -4.86
C LEU A 144 7.62 25.28 -4.50
N GLY A 145 8.47 24.90 -5.47
CA GLY A 145 9.91 24.72 -5.24
C GLY A 145 10.16 23.74 -4.07
N PRO A 146 11.07 24.04 -3.13
CA PRO A 146 11.35 23.15 -2.00
C PRO A 146 10.15 22.85 -1.09
N ALA A 147 9.13 23.72 -1.02
CA ALA A 147 7.93 23.47 -0.22
C ALA A 147 7.12 22.27 -0.74
N TYR A 148 7.32 21.88 -2.01
CA TYR A 148 6.70 20.71 -2.61
C TYR A 148 7.00 19.43 -1.82
N TYR A 149 8.22 19.24 -1.33
CA TYR A 149 8.59 18.02 -0.61
C TYR A 149 7.84 17.87 0.72
N LEU A 150 7.64 18.98 1.43
CA LEU A 150 6.83 18.99 2.65
C LEU A 150 5.35 18.72 2.32
N PHE A 151 4.83 19.37 1.27
CA PHE A 151 3.48 19.11 0.80
C PHE A 151 3.28 17.64 0.41
N ALA A 152 4.16 17.07 -0.41
CA ALA A 152 4.09 15.68 -0.86
C ALA A 152 4.19 14.70 0.31
N LEU A 153 5.06 14.96 1.29
CA LEU A 153 5.15 14.16 2.52
C LEU A 153 3.81 14.15 3.25
N LEU A 154 3.23 15.32 3.54
CA LEU A 154 1.96 15.42 4.24
C LEU A 154 0.81 14.81 3.43
N TYR A 155 0.82 14.97 2.11
CA TYR A 155 -0.16 14.41 1.19
C TYR A 155 -0.13 12.87 1.21
N ILE A 156 1.05 12.26 1.09
CA ILE A 156 1.20 10.80 1.18
C ILE A 156 0.69 10.29 2.53
N LEU A 157 1.10 10.92 3.64
CA LEU A 157 0.67 10.52 4.98
C LEU A 157 -0.84 10.67 5.16
N TYR A 158 -1.42 11.75 4.63
CA TYR A 158 -2.87 11.97 4.65
C TYR A 158 -3.59 10.85 3.92
N PHE A 159 -3.22 10.52 2.68
CA PHE A 159 -3.90 9.49 1.90
C PHE A 159 -3.77 8.09 2.51
N VAL A 160 -2.58 7.70 2.96
CA VAL A 160 -2.36 6.38 3.58
C VAL A 160 -3.23 6.22 4.85
N ASN A 161 -3.36 7.28 5.66
CA ASN A 161 -4.18 7.23 6.86
C ASN A 161 -5.69 7.36 6.55
N ALA A 162 -6.08 8.18 5.58
CA ALA A 162 -7.47 8.33 5.14
C ALA A 162 -8.03 7.02 4.57
N ILE A 163 -7.29 6.36 3.68
CA ILE A 163 -7.69 5.05 3.11
C ILE A 163 -7.78 4.00 4.22
N ASN A 164 -6.82 3.95 5.15
CA ASN A 164 -6.86 3.00 6.27
C ASN A 164 -8.06 3.24 7.21
N ILE A 165 -8.57 4.47 7.32
CA ILE A 165 -9.80 4.77 8.07
C ILE A 165 -11.04 4.28 7.30
N ILE A 166 -11.08 4.51 5.99
CA ILE A 166 -12.22 4.15 5.14
C ILE A 166 -12.32 2.63 4.95
N ASP A 167 -11.21 1.90 4.82
CA ASP A 167 -11.22 0.43 4.68
C ASP A 167 -11.72 -0.29 5.95
N GLY A 168 -11.64 0.37 7.10
CA GLY A 168 -12.24 -0.10 8.36
C GLY A 168 -13.78 -0.08 8.37
N LEU A 169 -14.41 0.55 7.38
CA LEU A 169 -15.86 0.59 7.16
C LEU A 169 -16.18 -0.32 5.96
N ASP A 170 -16.36 -1.62 6.22
CA ASP A 170 -16.81 -2.65 5.27
C ASP A 170 -16.28 -2.55 3.82
N ALA A 171 -15.00 -2.90 3.62
CA ALA A 171 -14.38 -3.26 2.33
C ALA A 171 -14.51 -2.24 1.17
N LEU A 172 -14.87 -0.99 1.46
CA LEU A 172 -15.10 0.06 0.46
C LEU A 172 -13.82 0.42 -0.33
N ALA A 173 -12.64 0.31 0.31
CA ALA A 173 -11.38 0.80 -0.25
C ALA A 173 -10.86 0.00 -1.47
N ALA A 174 -11.33 -1.24 -1.67
CA ALA A 174 -10.93 -2.04 -2.83
C ALA A 174 -11.67 -1.65 -4.12
N GLY A 175 -12.78 -0.90 -4.03
CA GLY A 175 -13.65 -0.56 -5.16
C GLY A 175 -13.75 0.94 -5.50
N SER A 176 -13.19 1.82 -4.67
CA SER A 176 -13.21 3.29 -4.82
C SER A 176 -11.99 3.83 -5.57
#